data_AF-A0A2V6HHW1-F1
#
_entry.id   AF-A0A2V6HHW1-F1
#
_cell.length_a   1.000
_cell.length_b   1.000
_cell.length_c   1.000
_cell.angle_alpha   90.00
_cell.angle_beta   90.00
_cell.angle_gamma   90.00
#
_symmetry.space_group_name_H-M   'P 1'
#
loop_
_entity.id
_entity.type
_entity.pdbx_description
1 polymer ?
#
loop_
_entity_poly.entity_id
_entity_poly.type
_entity_poly.pdbx_seq_one_letter_code
_entity_poly.pdbx_strand_id
1 'polypeptide(L)' 'MANGNRIQIELVKLATGARLLRLTEPTSGLALERTLDPKVPISAQKVALAKVFQAALDQAQLAFA' A
#
# COMPACT_ATOMS: atom_id res chain seq x y z
N MET A 1 -11.84 2.48 21.37
CA MET A 1 -11.36 3.64 20.60
C MET A 1 -11.39 3.26 19.13
N ALA A 2 -11.92 4.16 18.29
CA ALA A 2 -12.48 3.87 16.97
C ALA A 2 -11.50 3.22 15.98
N ASN A 3 -12.02 2.35 15.12
CA ASN A 3 -11.35 1.62 14.03
C ASN A 3 -10.26 2.47 13.34
N GLY A 4 -9.00 2.29 13.71
CA GLY A 4 -7.88 2.90 13.00
C GLY A 4 -7.80 2.39 11.57
N ASN A 5 -7.70 3.32 10.61
CA ASN A 5 -7.46 3.13 9.17
C ASN A 5 -6.83 1.78 8.82
N ARG A 6 -7.67 0.76 8.54
CA ARG A 6 -7.16 -0.50 8.02
C ARG A 6 -6.78 -0.27 6.57
N ILE A 7 -5.48 -0.12 6.32
CA ILE A 7 -4.91 -0.15 4.97
C ILE A 7 -5.43 -1.41 4.27
N GLN A 8 -6.12 -1.22 3.16
CA GLN A 8 -6.56 -2.31 2.29
C GLN A 8 -5.38 -2.74 1.42
N ILE A 9 -5.20 -4.05 1.23
CA ILE A 9 -4.10 -4.61 0.46
C ILE A 9 -4.69 -5.47 -0.66
N GLU A 10 -4.35 -5.13 -1.90
CA GLU A 10 -4.80 -5.82 -3.10
C GLU A 10 -3.62 -6.33 -3.91
N LEU A 11 -3.83 -7.47 -4.59
CA LEU A 11 -2.91 -7.98 -5.60
C LEU A 11 -3.56 -7.80 -6.98
N VAL A 12 -3.06 -6.85 -7.76
CA VAL A 12 -3.61 -6.51 -9.08
C VAL A 12 -2.84 -7.25 -10.15
N LYS A 13 -3.53 -7.99 -11.02
CA LYS A 13 -2.94 -8.61 -12.20
C LYS A 13 -3.16 -7.70 -13.41
N LEU A 14 -2.07 -7.29 -14.06
CA LEU A 14 -2.11 -6.48 -15.26
C LEU A 14 -2.29 -7.34 -16.52
N ALA A 15 -2.82 -6.74 -17.58
CA ALA A 15 -2.98 -7.40 -18.89
C ALA A 15 -1.62 -7.88 -19.45
N THR A 16 -0.53 -7.20 -19.11
CA THR A 16 0.86 -7.58 -19.46
C THR A 16 1.36 -8.84 -18.76
N GLY A 17 0.59 -9.38 -17.80
CA GLY A 17 1.00 -10.50 -16.95
C GLY A 17 1.76 -10.08 -15.69
N ALA A 18 2.20 -8.82 -15.61
CA ALA A 18 2.79 -8.27 -14.39
C ALA A 18 1.78 -8.23 -13.23
N ARG A 19 2.29 -8.27 -11.99
CA ARG A 19 1.47 -8.20 -10.78
C ARG A 19 1.90 -7.00 -9.95
N LEU A 20 0.93 -6.21 -9.50
CA LEU A 20 1.15 -5.09 -8.60
C LEU A 20 0.64 -5.47 -7.21
N LEU A 21 1.34 -5.00 -6.19
CA LEU A 21 0.84 -4.88 -4.84
C LEU A 21 0.33 -3.45 -4.65
N ARG A 22 -0.96 -3.30 -4.33
CA ARG A 22 -1.61 -2.02 -4.05
C ARG A 22 -1.99 -1.96 -2.58
N LEU A 23 -1.66 -0.85 -1.93
CA LEU A 23 -2.14 -0.49 -0.60
C LEU A 23 -3.01 0.75 -0.71
N THR A 24 -4.15 0.76 -0.04
CA THR A 24 -5.10 1.88 -0.08
C THR A 24 -5.54 2.26 1.33
N GLU A 25 -5.51 3.55 1.64
CA GLU A 25 -6.14 4.10 2.84
C GLU A 25 -7.55 4.56 2.46
N PRO A 26 -8.62 3.89 2.96
CA PRO A 26 -9.96 4.07 2.41
C PRO A 26 -10.60 5.43 2.70
N THR A 27 -10.15 6.14 3.74
CA THR A 27 -10.75 7.42 4.14
C THR A 27 -10.31 8.56 3.21
N SER A 28 -9.02 8.64 2.92
CA SER A 28 -8.42 9.63 2.01
C SER A 28 -8.44 9.21 0.55
N GLY A 29 -8.58 7.90 0.28
CA GLY A 29 -8.45 7.34 -1.06
C GLY A 29 -7.00 7.28 -1.57
N LEU A 30 -6.01 7.64 -0.75
CA LEU A 30 -4.60 7.53 -1.11
C LEU A 30 -4.23 6.07 -1.36
N ALA A 31 -3.41 5.83 -2.37
CA ALA A 31 -2.93 4.51 -2.73
C ALA A 31 -1.44 4.52 -3.07
N LEU A 32 -0.75 3.44 -2.70
CA LEU A 32 0.62 3.16 -3.10
C LEU A 32 0.68 1.83 -3.83
N GLU A 33 1.27 1.84 -5.02
CA GLU A 33 1.40 0.68 -5.87
C GLU A 33 2.86 0.34 -6.12
N ARG A 34 3.17 -0.95 -6.17
CA ARG A 34 4.50 -1.44 -6.56
C ARG A 34 4.37 -2.74 -7.34
N THR A 35 5.09 -2.85 -8.45
CA THR A 35 5.27 -4.13 -9.16
C THR A 35 5.95 -5.14 -8.25
N LEU A 36 5.40 -6.36 -8.18
CA LEU A 36 6.01 -7.44 -7.41
C LEU A 36 7.35 -7.84 -8.01
N ASP A 37 8.34 -8.00 -7.14
CA ASP A 37 9.58 -8.68 -7.47
C ASP A 37 9.38 -10.21 -7.32
N PRO A 38 9.51 -11.02 -8.39
CA PRO A 38 9.33 -12.46 -8.29
C PRO A 38 10.41 -13.16 -7.45
N LYS A 39 11.55 -12.51 -7.18
CA LYS A 39 12.66 -13.06 -6.39
C LYS A 39 12.47 -12.87 -4.88
N VAL A 40 11.46 -12.10 -4.47
CA VAL A 40 11.23 -11.75 -3.06
C VAL A 40 9.88 -12.31 -2.61
N PRO A 41 9.78 -12.92 -1.41
CA PRO A 41 8.50 -13.37 -0.88
C PRO A 41 7.46 -12.25 -0.81
N ILE A 42 6.22 -12.53 -1.25
CA ILE A 42 5.13 -11.54 -1.26
C ILE A 42 4.87 -10.98 0.15
N SER A 43 4.99 -11.80 1.20
CA SER A 43 4.84 -11.37 2.59
C SER A 43 5.84 -10.29 2.98
N ALA A 44 7.11 -10.44 2.59
CA ALA A 44 8.15 -9.45 2.85
C ALA A 44 7.90 -8.15 2.09
N GLN A 45 7.45 -8.25 0.83
CA GLN A 45 7.08 -7.08 0.02
C GLN A 45 5.89 -6.33 0.60
N LYS A 46 4.88 -7.05 1.13
CA LYS A 46 3.73 -6.46 1.85
C LYS A 46 4.16 -5.67 3.08
N VAL A 47 5.00 -6.25 3.93
CA VAL A 47 5.49 -5.58 5.14
C VAL A 47 6.30 -4.33 4.79
N ALA A 48 7.20 -4.42 3.81
CA ALA A 48 8.00 -3.29 3.38
C ALA A 48 7.14 -2.16 2.81
N LEU A 49 6.20 -2.48 1.92
CA LEU A 49 5.34 -1.48 1.29
C LEU A 49 4.37 -0.84 2.29
N ALA A 50 3.86 -1.59 3.27
CA ALA A 50 3.03 -1.07 4.34
C ALA A 50 3.76 -0.04 5.21
N LYS A 51 5.03 -0.30 5.55
CA LYS A 51 5.85 0.66 6.30
C LYS A 51 6.07 1.96 5.54
N VAL A 52 6.39 1.86 4.25
CA VAL A 52 6.57 3.04 3.38
C VAL A 52 5.27 3.83 3.27
N PHE A 53 4.16 3.13 3.03
CA PHE A 53 2.86 3.79 2.86
C PHE A 53 2.41 4.49 4.14
N GLN A 54 2.56 3.85 5.31
CA GLN A 54 2.23 4.48 6.59
C GLN A 54 3.05 5.75 6.83
N ALA A 55 4.36 5.71 6.60
CA ALA A 55 5.21 6.90 6.75
C ALA A 55 4.79 8.04 5.80
N ALA A 56 4.42 7.70 4.56
CA ALA A 56 3.91 8.68 3.60
C ALA A 56 2.55 9.26 4.02
N LEU A 57 1.65 8.44 4.58
CA LEU A 57 0.36 8.89 5.09
C LEU A 57 0.53 9.82 6.29
N ASP A 58 1.39 9.48 7.23
CA ASP A 58 1.68 10.31 8.41
C ASP A 58 2.22 11.69 7.98
N GLN A 59 3.10 11.72 6.97
CA GLN A 59 3.61 12.97 6.40
C GLN A 59 2.54 13.75 5.62
N ALA A 60 1.69 13.06 4.86
CA ALA A 60 0.63 13.70 4.09
C ALA A 60 -0.45 14.31 4.99
N GLN A 61 -0.79 13.68 6.12
CA GLN A 61 -1.70 14.26 7.12
C GLN A 61 -1.21 15.61 7.63
N LEU A 62 0.11 15.80 7.78
CA LEU A 62 0.69 17.10 8.13
C LEU A 62 0.59 18.15 7.00
N ALA A 63 0.43 17.71 5.75
CA ALA A 63 0.34 18.58 4.58
C ALA A 63 -1.12 18.95 4.19
N PHE A 64 -2.11 18.18 4.68
CA PHE A 64 -3.53 18.44 4.47
C PHE A 64 -4.25 18.95 5.74
N ALA A 65 -3.50 19.22 6.81
CA ALA A 65 -3.99 19.76 8.09
C ALA A 65 -4.02 21.30 8.11
#